data_AF-A0A1V3WGM1-F1
#
_entry.id   AF-A0A1V3WGM1-F1
#
_cell.length_a   1.000
_cell.length_b   1.000
_cell.length_c   1.000
_cell.angle_alpha   90.00
_cell.angle_beta   90.00
_cell.angle_gamma   90.00
#
_symmetry.space_group_name_H-M   'P 1'
#
loop_
_entity.id
_entity.type
_entity.pdbx_description
1 polymer ?
#
loop_
_entity_poly.entity_id
_entity_poly.type
_entity_poly.pdbx_seq_one_letter_code
_entity_poly.pdbx_strand_id
1 'polypeptide(L)'
;MIDYQMMSRFVRGFSSLMHADKPTVVKIHGYCVAGGTDIALHADQVIAAADAKIGYPPTRVWGVPAAGLWAHRLGDQRAKRLLFTGDCITGAQAAEWGLAVEAPDPKDLDERTERLVQRIAALPVNQLVMIKLALNSALLQQGVATSRMVSTVFDGIARHTPEGHAFVADAVEHGFRDAVKHRDGPFGDYGRKASGV
;
A
#
# COMPACT_ATOMS: atom_id res chain seq x y z
N MET A 1 -17.73 7.20 15.21
CA MET A 1 -17.76 5.71 15.24
C MET A 1 -18.31 5.08 13.96
N ILE A 2 -19.34 5.63 13.31
CA ILE A 2 -19.92 5.06 12.06
C ILE A 2 -18.86 4.87 10.97
N ASP A 3 -18.03 5.90 10.75
CA ASP A 3 -16.99 5.86 9.73
C ASP A 3 -15.95 4.75 9.97
N TYR A 4 -15.42 4.66 11.19
CA TYR A 4 -14.53 3.58 11.60
C TYR A 4 -15.16 2.19 11.39
N GLN A 5 -16.44 2.01 11.73
CA GLN A 5 -17.12 0.73 11.51
C GLN A 5 -17.18 0.36 10.02
N MET A 6 -17.37 1.34 9.13
CA MET A 6 -17.34 1.11 7.70
C MET A 6 -15.91 0.81 7.23
N MET A 7 -14.95 1.69 7.52
CA MET A 7 -13.58 1.57 7.00
C MET A 7 -12.86 0.33 7.53
N SER A 8 -13.05 -0.03 8.80
CA SER A 8 -12.46 -1.25 9.37
C SER A 8 -12.91 -2.52 8.67
N ARG A 9 -14.09 -2.55 8.03
CA ARG A 9 -14.56 -3.71 7.25
C ARG A 9 -13.84 -3.84 5.92
N PHE A 10 -13.51 -2.73 5.26
CA PHE A 10 -12.64 -2.73 4.08
C PHE A 10 -11.28 -3.31 4.44
N VAL A 11 -10.64 -2.75 5.48
CA VAL A 11 -9.31 -3.19 5.91
C VAL A 11 -9.34 -4.65 6.38
N ARG A 12 -10.41 -5.11 7.05
CA ARG A 12 -10.58 -6.53 7.41
C ARG A 12 -10.66 -7.44 6.18
N GLY A 13 -11.31 -6.99 5.11
CA GLY A 13 -11.33 -7.71 3.83
C GLY A 13 -9.93 -7.80 3.22
N PHE A 14 -9.21 -6.68 3.17
CA PHE A 14 -7.84 -6.63 2.63
C PHE A 14 -6.87 -7.48 3.45
N SER A 15 -7.02 -7.49 4.78
CA SER A 15 -6.17 -8.29 5.68
C SER A 15 -6.31 -9.79 5.50
N SER A 16 -7.29 -10.26 4.73
CA SER A 16 -7.37 -11.68 4.34
C SER A 16 -6.09 -12.17 3.66
N LEU A 17 -5.36 -11.31 2.93
CA LEU A 17 -4.09 -11.70 2.31
C LEU A 17 -3.03 -12.10 3.35
N MET A 18 -2.92 -11.30 4.42
CA MET A 18 -1.99 -11.55 5.53
C MET A 18 -2.42 -12.76 6.38
N HIS A 19 -3.73 -12.93 6.57
CA HIS A 19 -4.29 -13.92 7.50
C HIS A 19 -4.72 -15.25 6.85
N ALA A 20 -4.71 -15.36 5.52
CA ALA A 20 -4.97 -16.62 4.83
C ALA A 20 -3.88 -17.65 5.14
N ASP A 21 -4.26 -18.92 5.22
CA ASP A 21 -3.32 -20.00 5.52
C ASP A 21 -2.24 -20.15 4.42
N LYS A 22 -2.61 -19.94 3.16
CA LYS A 22 -1.71 -20.08 2.00
C LYS A 22 -0.93 -18.78 1.71
N PRO A 23 0.25 -18.86 1.09
CA PRO A 23 0.98 -17.69 0.62
C PRO A 23 0.18 -16.87 -0.40
N THR A 24 0.35 -15.56 -0.35
CA THR A 24 -0.29 -14.58 -1.23
C THR A 24 0.75 -13.73 -1.94
N VAL A 25 0.56 -13.53 -3.24
CA VAL A 25 1.46 -12.76 -4.10
C VAL A 25 0.68 -11.65 -4.80
N VAL A 26 1.18 -10.43 -4.72
CA VAL A 26 0.63 -9.28 -5.44
C VAL A 26 1.61 -8.85 -6.52
N LYS A 27 1.12 -8.73 -7.76
CA LYS A 27 1.84 -8.19 -8.91
C LYS A 27 1.40 -6.76 -9.18
N ILE A 28 2.32 -5.81 -9.15
CA ILE A 28 2.07 -4.39 -9.40
C ILE A 28 2.63 -3.99 -10.76
N HIS A 29 1.77 -3.51 -11.65
CA HIS A 29 2.17 -2.88 -12.91
C HIS A 29 1.54 -1.47 -12.98
N GLY A 30 2.25 -0.50 -13.57
CA GLY A 30 1.76 0.87 -13.70
C GLY A 30 1.73 1.62 -12.37
N TYR A 31 0.73 1.38 -11.52
CA TYR A 31 0.62 2.07 -10.23
C TYR A 31 -0.10 1.25 -9.15
N CYS A 32 0.35 1.43 -7.92
CA CYS A 32 -0.33 1.00 -6.71
C CYS A 32 -0.28 2.17 -5.72
N VAL A 33 -1.28 3.05 -5.79
CA VAL A 33 -1.32 4.30 -5.02
C VAL A 33 -2.55 4.36 -4.13
N ALA A 34 -2.47 5.14 -3.05
CA ALA A 34 -3.58 5.35 -2.12
C ALA A 34 -4.11 4.01 -1.58
N GLY A 35 -5.44 3.80 -1.59
CA GLY A 35 -6.07 2.56 -1.12
C GLY A 35 -5.60 1.28 -1.83
N GLY A 36 -4.98 1.37 -3.02
CA GLY A 36 -4.32 0.20 -3.62
C GLY A 36 -3.22 -0.38 -2.73
N THR A 37 -2.51 0.48 -1.99
CA THR A 37 -1.47 0.07 -1.05
C THR A 37 -2.04 -0.57 0.22
N ASP A 38 -3.24 -0.18 0.64
CA ASP A 38 -3.94 -0.85 1.75
C ASP A 38 -4.30 -2.31 1.42
N ILE A 39 -4.39 -2.65 0.13
CA ILE A 39 -4.50 -4.04 -0.33
C ILE A 39 -3.12 -4.69 -0.42
N ALA A 40 -2.23 -4.10 -1.23
CA ALA A 40 -0.97 -4.73 -1.61
C ALA A 40 -0.06 -5.05 -0.41
N LEU A 41 0.02 -4.16 0.59
CA LEU A 41 0.92 -4.32 1.72
C LEU A 41 0.49 -5.45 2.67
N HIS A 42 -0.70 -6.02 2.54
CA HIS A 42 -1.09 -7.22 3.28
C HIS A 42 -0.53 -8.51 2.68
N ALA A 43 -0.09 -8.50 1.41
CA ALA A 43 0.43 -9.70 0.76
C ALA A 43 1.73 -10.19 1.43
N ASP A 44 1.99 -11.50 1.29
CA ASP A 44 3.24 -12.09 1.77
C ASP A 44 4.41 -11.70 0.87
N GLN A 45 4.17 -11.61 -0.45
CA GLN A 45 5.14 -11.19 -1.45
C GLN A 45 4.54 -10.14 -2.38
N VAL A 46 5.33 -9.11 -2.68
CA VAL A 46 5.01 -8.09 -3.68
C VAL A 46 6.09 -8.12 -4.75
N ILE A 47 5.68 -8.25 -6.00
CA ILE A 47 6.54 -8.08 -7.18
C ILE A 47 6.01 -6.88 -7.99
N ALA A 48 6.89 -5.99 -8.42
CA ALA A 48 6.49 -4.73 -9.06
C ALA A 48 7.27 -4.50 -10.36
N ALA A 49 6.63 -3.96 -11.41
CA ALA A 49 7.40 -3.43 -12.54
C ALA A 49 8.33 -2.32 -12.04
N ALA A 50 9.57 -2.26 -12.56
CA ALA A 50 10.57 -1.28 -12.16
C ALA A 50 10.07 0.17 -12.29
N ASP A 51 9.18 0.44 -13.25
CA ASP A 51 8.56 1.75 -13.53
C ASP A 51 7.27 2.02 -12.74
N ALA A 52 6.82 1.08 -11.90
CA ALA A 52 5.56 1.22 -11.18
C ALA A 52 5.63 2.37 -10.17
N LYS A 53 4.53 3.12 -10.05
CA LYS A 53 4.39 4.18 -9.04
C LYS A 53 3.72 3.64 -7.78
N ILE A 54 4.41 3.67 -6.63
CA ILE A 54 3.93 3.09 -5.36
C ILE A 54 4.00 4.14 -4.24
N GLY A 55 2.89 4.42 -3.56
CA GLY A 55 2.85 5.43 -2.50
C GLY A 55 1.45 5.75 -1.96
N TYR A 56 1.35 6.66 -1.00
CA TYR A 56 0.07 7.12 -0.45
C TYR A 56 -0.12 8.65 -0.56
N PRO A 57 -0.35 9.19 -1.78
CA PRO A 57 -0.58 10.62 -1.97
C PRO A 57 -1.71 11.27 -1.16
N PRO A 58 -2.81 10.58 -0.76
CA PRO A 58 -3.83 11.19 0.10
C PRO A 58 -3.34 11.62 1.49
N THR A 59 -2.12 11.27 1.91
CA THR A 59 -1.54 11.88 3.13
C THR A 59 -1.37 13.40 2.98
N ARG A 60 -1.33 13.92 1.73
CA ARG A 60 -1.37 15.37 1.44
C ARG A 60 -2.71 15.98 1.85
N VAL A 61 -3.81 15.27 1.60
CA VAL A 61 -5.17 15.60 2.05
C VAL A 61 -6.12 14.43 1.79
N TRP A 62 -7.10 14.26 2.69
CA TRP A 62 -8.24 13.34 2.58
C TRP A 62 -7.98 11.86 2.89
N GLY A 63 -6.79 11.48 3.37
CA GLY A 63 -6.62 10.11 3.87
C GLY A 63 -5.35 9.87 4.67
N VAL A 64 -5.40 8.85 5.51
CA VAL A 64 -4.24 8.23 6.18
C VAL A 64 -4.29 6.74 5.84
N PRO A 65 -3.19 6.03 5.54
CA PRO A 65 -3.26 4.63 5.11
C PRO A 65 -3.93 3.73 6.15
N ALA A 66 -5.19 3.35 5.91
CA ALA A 66 -6.02 2.71 6.92
C ALA A 66 -5.50 1.32 7.33
N ALA A 67 -4.74 0.66 6.45
CA ALA A 67 -4.07 -0.60 6.76
C ALA A 67 -2.99 -0.45 7.84
N GLY A 68 -2.36 0.72 7.95
CA GLY A 68 -1.32 0.99 8.96
C GLY A 68 -0.02 0.20 8.77
N LEU A 69 0.29 -0.25 7.54
CA LEU A 69 1.37 -1.21 7.28
C LEU A 69 2.72 -0.60 6.86
N TRP A 70 2.78 0.69 6.53
CA TRP A 70 3.99 1.31 5.99
C TRP A 70 5.22 1.12 6.89
N ALA A 71 5.11 1.37 8.20
CA ALA A 71 6.21 1.19 9.15
C ALA A 71 6.61 -0.29 9.33
N HIS A 72 5.65 -1.22 9.26
CA HIS A 72 5.90 -2.66 9.34
C HIS A 72 6.65 -3.19 8.11
N ARG A 73 6.48 -2.53 6.95
CA ARG A 73 7.12 -2.94 5.69
C ARG A 73 8.44 -2.22 5.41
N LEU A 74 8.58 -0.98 5.84
CA LEU A 74 9.72 -0.12 5.48
C LEU A 74 10.58 0.34 6.67
N GLY A 75 10.16 0.03 7.90
CA GLY A 75 10.72 0.66 9.10
C GLY A 75 10.33 2.13 9.23
N ASP A 76 10.75 2.76 10.33
CA ASP A 76 10.30 4.10 10.71
C ASP A 76 10.70 5.20 9.71
N GLN A 77 12.00 5.27 9.36
CA GLN A 77 12.54 6.39 8.57
C GLN A 77 11.96 6.44 7.15
N ARG A 78 11.91 5.31 6.45
CA ARG A 78 11.39 5.24 5.07
C ARG A 78 9.87 5.39 5.04
N ALA A 79 9.14 4.83 6.01
CA ALA A 79 7.70 5.06 6.11
C ALA A 79 7.40 6.55 6.33
N LYS A 80 8.10 7.22 7.26
CA LYS A 80 7.94 8.67 7.49
C LYS A 80 8.33 9.50 6.26
N ARG A 81 9.41 9.13 5.54
CA ARG A 81 9.81 9.82 4.29
C ARG A 81 8.65 9.92 3.30
N LEU A 82 7.87 8.85 3.14
CA LEU A 82 6.74 8.80 2.22
C LEU A 82 5.48 9.41 2.82
N LEU A 83 5.15 9.10 4.06
CA LEU A 83 3.89 9.55 4.67
C LEU A 83 3.90 11.01 5.11
N PHE A 84 5.06 11.63 5.34
CA PHE A 84 5.16 13.07 5.60
C PHE A 84 5.07 13.93 4.33
N THR A 85 5.16 13.33 3.13
CA THR A 85 5.21 14.06 1.85
C THR A 85 4.12 13.67 0.87
N GLY A 86 3.62 12.43 0.97
CA GLY A 86 2.75 11.82 -0.04
C GLY A 86 3.46 11.42 -1.33
N ASP A 87 4.80 11.47 -1.33
CA ASP A 87 5.60 11.05 -2.47
C ASP A 87 5.44 9.55 -2.75
N CYS A 88 5.65 9.19 -4.01
CA CYS A 88 5.68 7.81 -4.45
C CYS A 88 7.09 7.42 -4.87
N ILE A 89 7.43 6.16 -4.62
CA ILE A 89 8.65 5.52 -5.12
C ILE A 89 8.36 4.74 -6.40
N THR A 90 9.43 4.47 -7.15
CA THR A 90 9.40 3.54 -8.27
C THR A 90 9.36 2.08 -7.78
N GLY A 91 9.00 1.13 -8.65
CA GLY A 91 9.10 -0.29 -8.32
C GLY A 91 10.55 -0.72 -8.04
N ALA A 92 11.52 -0.16 -8.77
CA ALA A 92 12.94 -0.39 -8.53
C ALA A 92 13.34 0.00 -7.10
N GLN A 93 12.95 1.19 -6.64
CA GLN A 93 13.17 1.65 -5.27
C GLN A 93 12.41 0.81 -4.25
N ALA A 94 11.19 0.34 -4.58
CA ALA A 94 10.45 -0.55 -3.71
C ALA A 94 11.20 -1.88 -3.45
N ALA A 95 11.89 -2.42 -4.46
CA ALA A 95 12.76 -3.59 -4.27
C ALA A 95 14.02 -3.24 -3.46
N GLU A 96 14.69 -2.12 -3.76
CA GLU A 96 15.85 -1.65 -3.00
C GLU A 96 15.53 -1.44 -1.50
N TRP A 97 14.31 -0.97 -1.21
CA TRP A 97 13.87 -0.67 0.14
C TRP A 97 13.25 -1.86 0.88
N GLY A 98 13.09 -3.00 0.21
CA GLY A 98 12.50 -4.22 0.77
C GLY A 98 10.97 -4.23 0.85
N LEU A 99 10.29 -3.29 0.18
CA LEU A 99 8.83 -3.26 0.04
C LEU A 99 8.34 -4.28 -1.01
N ALA A 100 9.13 -4.50 -2.07
CA ALA A 100 8.96 -5.55 -3.06
C ALA A 100 10.13 -6.55 -3.00
N VAL A 101 9.89 -7.80 -3.34
CA VAL A 101 10.94 -8.84 -3.34
C VAL A 101 11.84 -8.78 -4.59
N GLU A 102 11.27 -8.38 -5.72
CA GLU A 102 12.01 -8.06 -6.95
C GLU A 102 11.25 -7.02 -7.78
N ALA A 103 11.97 -6.28 -8.61
CA ALA A 103 11.40 -5.27 -9.50
C ALA A 103 11.90 -5.41 -10.96
N PRO A 104 11.33 -6.35 -11.73
CA PRO A 104 11.71 -6.57 -13.13
C PRO A 104 11.38 -5.37 -14.02
N ASP A 105 12.01 -5.30 -15.20
CA ASP A 105 11.53 -4.42 -16.26
C ASP A 105 10.05 -4.73 -16.58
N PRO A 106 9.25 -3.73 -17.00
CA PRO A 106 7.80 -3.91 -17.16
C PRO A 106 7.42 -5.03 -18.15
N LYS A 107 8.24 -5.22 -19.20
CA LYS A 107 8.08 -6.27 -20.21
C LYS A 107 8.31 -7.69 -19.66
N ASP A 108 9.09 -7.81 -18.58
CA ASP A 108 9.49 -9.09 -18.00
C ASP A 108 8.66 -9.41 -16.74
N LEU A 109 7.88 -8.44 -16.23
CA LEU A 109 7.11 -8.56 -14.99
C LEU A 109 6.21 -9.81 -14.96
N ASP A 110 5.52 -10.11 -16.07
CA ASP A 110 4.59 -11.24 -16.13
C ASP A 110 5.34 -12.58 -16.05
N GLU A 111 6.38 -12.76 -16.86
CA GLU A 111 7.23 -13.96 -16.83
C GLU A 111 7.84 -14.18 -15.44
N ARG A 112 8.38 -13.10 -14.85
CA ARG A 112 8.99 -13.13 -13.53
C ARG A 112 8.01 -13.43 -12.41
N THR A 113 6.78 -12.91 -12.52
CA THR A 113 5.70 -13.25 -11.58
C THR A 113 5.34 -14.72 -11.68
N GLU A 114 5.13 -15.24 -12.89
CA GLU A 114 4.79 -16.66 -13.10
C GLU A 114 5.90 -17.57 -12.57
N ARG A 115 7.16 -17.22 -12.82
CA ARG A 115 8.30 -17.93 -12.25
C ARG A 115 8.26 -17.95 -10.71
N LEU A 116 7.98 -16.83 -10.06
CA LEU A 116 7.90 -16.75 -8.60
C LEU A 116 6.79 -17.66 -8.06
N VAL A 117 5.57 -17.57 -8.61
CA VAL A 117 4.43 -18.35 -8.10
C VAL A 117 4.58 -19.84 -8.41
N GLN A 118 5.17 -20.23 -9.55
CA GLN A 118 5.48 -21.62 -9.87
C GLN A 118 6.45 -22.24 -8.86
N ARG A 119 7.45 -21.47 -8.42
CA ARG A 119 8.39 -21.94 -7.39
C ARG A 119 7.72 -22.12 -6.04
N ILE A 120 6.82 -21.23 -5.65
CA ILE A 120 6.02 -21.36 -4.41
C ILE A 120 5.10 -22.58 -4.52
N ALA A 121 4.38 -22.73 -5.65
CA ALA A 121 3.41 -23.80 -5.88
C ALA A 121 4.04 -25.20 -5.95
N ALA A 122 5.35 -25.30 -6.22
CA ALA A 122 6.08 -26.56 -6.19
C ALA A 122 6.31 -27.11 -4.77
N LEU A 123 6.04 -26.33 -3.73
CA LEU A 123 6.20 -26.75 -2.33
C LEU A 123 4.92 -27.40 -1.78
N PRO A 124 5.03 -28.40 -0.89
CA PRO A 124 3.88 -28.97 -0.20
C PRO A 124 3.10 -27.92 0.59
N VAL A 125 1.77 -27.98 0.52
CA VAL A 125 0.88 -27.00 1.18
C VAL A 125 1.14 -26.92 2.69
N ASN A 126 1.34 -28.06 3.35
CA ASN A 126 1.65 -28.10 4.78
C ASN A 126 2.95 -27.35 5.11
N GLN A 127 3.99 -27.46 4.29
CA GLN A 127 5.23 -26.71 4.47
C GLN A 127 4.99 -25.20 4.36
N LEU A 128 4.25 -24.77 3.33
CA LEU A 128 3.93 -23.36 3.11
C LEU A 128 3.14 -22.74 4.27
N VAL A 129 2.10 -23.44 4.74
CA VAL A 129 1.27 -22.99 5.86
C VAL A 129 2.09 -22.88 7.15
N MET A 130 2.89 -23.91 7.49
CA MET A 130 3.74 -23.89 8.68
C MET A 130 4.75 -22.73 8.65
N ILE A 131 5.39 -22.48 7.51
CA ILE A 131 6.34 -21.38 7.35
C ILE A 131 5.63 -20.02 7.49
N LYS A 132 4.46 -19.84 6.86
CA LYS A 132 3.68 -18.60 6.99
C LYS A 132 3.27 -18.34 8.43
N LEU A 133 2.77 -19.36 9.15
CA LEU A 133 2.41 -19.23 10.57
C LEU A 133 3.61 -18.83 11.43
N ALA A 134 4.79 -19.45 11.20
CA ALA A 134 6.00 -19.13 11.92
C ALA A 134 6.45 -17.68 11.68
N LEU A 135 6.47 -17.22 10.43
CA LEU A 135 6.88 -15.85 10.08
C LEU A 135 5.87 -14.79 10.54
N ASN A 136 4.57 -15.08 10.45
CA ASN A 136 3.53 -14.17 10.93
C ASN A 136 3.58 -13.95 12.44
N SER A 137 4.12 -14.88 13.22
CA SER A 137 4.28 -14.69 14.67
C SER A 137 5.13 -13.44 14.98
N ALA A 138 6.27 -13.28 14.30
CA ALA A 138 7.14 -12.13 14.47
C ALA A 138 6.50 -10.84 13.93
N LEU A 139 5.86 -10.91 12.75
CA LEU A 139 5.19 -9.75 12.15
C LEU A 139 4.08 -9.22 13.06
N LEU A 140 3.19 -10.09 13.53
CA LEU A 140 2.05 -9.68 14.35
C LEU A 140 2.49 -9.17 15.73
N GLN A 141 3.60 -9.68 16.28
CA GLN A 141 4.19 -9.19 17.53
C GLN A 141 4.68 -7.73 17.42
N GLN A 142 4.91 -7.20 16.22
CA GLN A 142 5.23 -5.77 16.02
C GLN A 142 4.05 -4.83 16.33
N GLY A 143 2.86 -5.35 16.64
CA GLY A 143 1.69 -4.53 16.98
C GLY A 143 0.85 -4.11 15.76
N VAL A 144 0.87 -4.89 14.68
CA VAL A 144 0.11 -4.63 13.43
C VAL A 144 -1.37 -4.33 13.70
N ALA A 145 -2.00 -5.05 14.64
CA ALA A 145 -3.41 -4.83 14.99
C ALA A 145 -3.66 -3.42 15.55
N THR A 146 -2.74 -2.89 16.36
CA THR A 146 -2.81 -1.54 16.93
C THR A 146 -2.58 -0.50 15.86
N SER A 147 -1.52 -0.65 15.04
CA SER A 147 -1.23 0.24 13.92
C SER A 147 -2.40 0.35 12.96
N ARG A 148 -3.02 -0.78 12.61
CA ARG A 148 -4.22 -0.84 11.78
C ARG A 148 -5.40 -0.10 12.41
N MET A 149 -5.70 -0.38 13.68
CA MET A 149 -6.83 0.23 14.39
C MET A 149 -6.69 1.76 14.41
N VAL A 150 -5.55 2.27 14.86
CA VAL A 150 -5.34 3.72 14.98
C VAL A 150 -5.30 4.40 13.61
N SER A 151 -4.67 3.77 12.61
CA SER A 151 -4.62 4.33 11.25
C SER A 151 -5.99 4.36 10.59
N THR A 152 -6.85 3.35 10.83
CA THR A 152 -8.24 3.37 10.37
C THR A 152 -9.04 4.52 11.01
N VAL A 153 -8.80 4.83 12.29
CA VAL A 153 -9.40 6.00 12.94
C VAL A 153 -8.89 7.29 12.31
N PHE A 154 -7.59 7.41 12.09
CA PHE A 154 -6.98 8.60 11.48
C PHE A 154 -7.42 8.83 10.04
N ASP A 155 -7.64 7.77 9.26
CA ASP A 155 -8.24 7.89 7.94
C ASP A 155 -9.63 8.52 8.00
N GLY A 156 -10.45 8.08 8.96
CA GLY A 156 -11.74 8.70 9.24
C GLY A 156 -11.61 10.17 9.61
N ILE A 157 -10.67 10.53 10.48
CA ILE A 157 -10.42 11.94 10.84
C ILE A 157 -10.01 12.75 9.61
N ALA A 158 -9.06 12.28 8.80
CA ALA A 158 -8.56 12.97 7.61
C ALA A 158 -9.66 13.28 6.58
N ARG A 159 -10.70 12.45 6.51
CA ARG A 159 -11.86 12.67 5.63
C ARG A 159 -12.89 13.65 6.18
N HIS A 160 -12.76 14.08 7.44
CA HIS A 160 -13.70 14.98 8.13
C HIS A 160 -13.04 16.23 8.73
N THR A 161 -11.75 16.48 8.46
CA THR A 161 -11.14 17.78 8.79
C THR A 161 -11.60 18.85 7.80
N PRO A 162 -11.40 20.16 8.10
CA PRO A 162 -11.67 21.23 7.14
C PRO A 162 -10.98 21.01 5.79
N GLU A 163 -9.73 20.54 5.78
CA GLU A 163 -8.97 20.24 4.57
C GLU A 163 -9.58 19.08 3.78
N GLY A 164 -10.02 18.01 4.47
CA GLY A 164 -10.72 16.89 3.85
C GLY A 164 -12.03 17.32 3.19
N HIS A 165 -12.83 18.13 3.88
CA HIS A 165 -14.07 18.69 3.32
C HIS A 165 -13.82 19.64 2.16
N ALA A 166 -12.77 20.47 2.21
CA ALA A 166 -12.39 21.34 1.10
C ALA A 166 -11.97 20.54 -0.14
N PHE A 167 -11.21 19.45 0.03
CA PHE A 167 -10.87 18.56 -1.07
C PHE A 167 -12.12 17.90 -1.69
N VAL A 168 -13.09 17.48 -0.87
CA VAL A 168 -14.37 16.95 -1.37
C VAL A 168 -15.17 18.01 -2.10
N ALA A 169 -15.20 19.25 -1.60
CA ALA A 169 -15.88 20.36 -2.27
C ALA A 169 -15.28 20.63 -3.65
N ASP A 170 -13.94 20.70 -3.74
CA ASP A 170 -13.22 20.83 -5.01
C ASP A 170 -13.53 19.67 -5.97
N ALA A 171 -13.58 18.44 -5.45
CA ALA A 171 -13.91 17.26 -6.25
C ALA A 171 -15.38 17.24 -6.73
N VAL A 172 -16.31 17.84 -5.99
CA VAL A 172 -17.72 17.96 -6.39
C VAL A 172 -17.88 19.06 -7.44
N GLU A 173 -17.17 20.18 -7.31
CA GLU A 173 -17.27 21.33 -8.20
C GLU A 173 -16.54 21.08 -9.54
N HIS A 174 -15.30 20.59 -9.49
CA HIS A 174 -14.42 20.45 -10.66
C HIS A 174 -14.21 18.99 -11.10
N GLY A 175 -14.70 18.02 -10.32
CA GLY A 175 -14.50 16.60 -10.55
C GLY A 175 -13.24 16.04 -9.86
N PHE A 176 -13.31 14.78 -9.44
CA PHE A 176 -12.25 14.13 -8.66
C PHE A 176 -10.86 14.16 -9.33
N ARG A 177 -10.81 14.02 -10.66
CA ARG A 177 -9.54 14.03 -11.41
C ARG A 177 -8.81 15.36 -11.30
N ASP A 178 -9.55 16.46 -11.35
CA ASP A 178 -8.99 17.81 -11.26
C ASP A 178 -8.65 18.15 -9.82
N ALA A 179 -9.44 17.72 -8.83
CA ALA A 179 -9.06 17.83 -7.43
C ALA A 179 -7.75 17.09 -7.10
N VAL A 180 -7.55 15.89 -7.66
CA VAL A 180 -6.26 15.18 -7.55
C VAL A 180 -5.13 15.95 -8.24
N LYS A 181 -5.41 16.60 -9.38
CA LYS A 181 -4.43 17.44 -10.08
C LYS A 181 -4.06 18.68 -9.27
N HIS A 182 -5.02 19.33 -8.61
CA HIS A 182 -4.77 20.45 -7.71
C HIS A 182 -3.94 20.00 -6.49
N ARG A 183 -4.23 18.81 -5.94
CA ARG A 183 -3.46 18.24 -4.83
C ARG A 183 -2.01 17.94 -5.20
N ASP A 184 -1.78 17.26 -6.33
CA ASP A 184 -0.44 16.74 -6.69
C ASP A 184 0.38 17.73 -7.55
N GLY A 185 -0.29 18.66 -8.23
CA GLY A 185 0.33 19.64 -9.11
C GLY A 185 1.47 20.44 -8.45
N PRO A 186 1.26 21.01 -7.24
CA PRO A 186 2.31 21.73 -6.51
C PRO A 186 3.55 20.89 -6.16
N PHE A 187 3.41 19.57 -6.05
CA PHE A 187 4.50 18.64 -5.77
C PHE A 187 5.22 18.16 -7.05
N GLY A 188 4.71 18.52 -8.22
CA GLY A 188 5.33 18.20 -9.51
C GLY A 188 5.13 16.75 -9.98
N ASP A 189 4.38 15.93 -9.24
CA ASP A 189 4.30 14.48 -9.45
C ASP A 189 2.90 13.97 -9.83
N TYR A 190 2.01 14.83 -10.32
CA TYR A 190 0.69 14.43 -10.81
C TYR A 190 0.75 13.33 -11.89
N GLY A 191 -0.19 12.39 -11.83
CA GLY A 191 -0.30 11.28 -12.78
C GLY A 191 0.80 10.24 -12.60
N ARG A 192 1.44 9.83 -13.71
CA ARG A 192 2.52 8.82 -13.70
C ARG A 192 3.91 9.38 -13.42
N LYS A 193 4.05 10.68 -13.17
CA LYS A 193 5.34 11.29 -12.85
C LYS A 193 5.88 10.74 -11.52
N ALA A 194 7.18 10.48 -11.48
CA ALA A 194 7.90 10.11 -10.26
C ALA A 194 8.09 11.33 -9.36
N SER A 195 8.23 11.11 -8.05
CA SER A 195 8.35 12.18 -7.05
C SER A 195 9.81 12.60 -6.77
N GLY A 196 10.81 11.93 -7.37
CA GLY A 196 12.22 12.27 -7.16
C GLY A 196 12.76 11.92 -5.76
N VAL A 197 12.16 10.92 -5.11
CA VAL A 197 12.65 10.28 -3.88
C VAL A 197 14.00 9.64 -4.14
#